data_AF-A0A1V5U1H2-F1
#
_entry.id   AF-A0A1V5U1H2-F1
#
_cell.length_a   1.000
_cell.length_b   1.000
_cell.length_c   1.000
_cell.angle_alpha   90.00
_cell.angle_beta   90.00
_cell.angle_gamma   90.00
#
_symmetry.space_group_name_H-M   'P 1'
#
loop_
_entity.id
_entity.type
_entity.pdbx_description
1 polymer ?
#
loop_
_entity_poly.entity_id
_entity_poly.type
_entity_poly.pdbx_seq_one_letter_code
_entity_poly.pdbx_strand_id
1 'polypeptide(L)'
;MARNLYKIARRSIWYVLRTLVIVTGAVALCLAVFIEGMHVSNLYILVTEGMEARAEVIFKSGAPLELTTYFTEEFISNDAALYRDDYEGFTVASFDYRVDVRGFFVLPWSQRATMVVDDKLAALNAALNDGENASAAPPEWTPGRYQVIFTRVGSRWYISGLSLIEKNPETAVKPTPDLSLLTPAPEASPTTGAAASPTQTP
;
A
#
# COMPACT_ATOMS: atom_id res chain seq x y z
N MET A 1 69.08 11.63 -5.39
CA MET A 1 67.93 10.69 -5.55
C MET A 1 66.72 11.00 -4.65
N ALA A 2 66.89 11.59 -3.45
CA ALA A 2 65.79 11.86 -2.50
C ALA A 2 64.61 12.72 -3.02
N ARG A 3 64.88 13.67 -3.94
CA ARG A 3 63.86 14.59 -4.50
C ARG A 3 62.77 13.91 -5.34
N ASN A 4 63.07 12.76 -5.96
CA ASN A 4 62.09 12.01 -6.76
C ASN A 4 61.20 11.12 -5.88
N LEU A 5 61.74 10.56 -4.79
CA LEU A 5 60.99 9.79 -3.81
C LEU A 5 59.90 10.62 -3.13
N TYR A 6 60.20 11.89 -2.80
CA TYR A 6 59.21 12.80 -2.19
C TYR A 6 58.04 13.15 -3.14
N LYS A 7 58.31 13.29 -4.44
CA LYS A 7 57.28 13.53 -5.46
C LYS A 7 56.39 12.30 -5.68
N ILE A 8 56.97 11.10 -5.65
CA ILE A 8 56.24 9.83 -5.79
C ILE A 8 55.38 9.57 -4.54
N ALA A 9 55.95 9.75 -3.34
CA ALA A 9 55.24 9.62 -2.07
C ALA A 9 54.04 10.59 -1.98
N ARG A 10 54.22 11.86 -2.32
CA ARG A 10 53.14 12.87 -2.34
C ARG A 10 52.00 12.50 -3.28
N ARG A 11 52.31 11.96 -4.47
CA ARG A 11 51.29 11.49 -5.42
C ARG A 11 50.54 10.29 -4.85
N SER A 12 51.25 9.30 -4.31
CA SER A 12 50.63 8.11 -3.72
C SER A 12 49.70 8.43 -2.53
N ILE A 13 50.11 9.34 -1.64
CA ILE A 13 49.29 9.83 -0.53
C ILE A 13 48.01 10.51 -1.03
N TRP A 14 48.12 11.30 -2.09
CA TRP A 14 46.94 11.97 -2.67
C TRP A 14 45.98 10.98 -3.32
N TYR A 15 46.49 9.93 -3.98
CA TYR A 15 45.67 8.84 -4.51
C TYR A 15 44.98 8.06 -3.39
N VAL A 16 45.69 7.68 -2.33
CA VAL A 16 45.11 6.95 -1.19
C VAL A 16 44.04 7.79 -0.49
N LEU A 17 44.31 9.08 -0.26
CA LEU A 17 43.34 9.99 0.35
C LEU A 17 42.09 10.15 -0.51
N ARG A 18 42.25 10.35 -1.83
CA ARG A 18 41.13 10.45 -2.77
C ARG A 18 40.30 9.17 -2.78
N THR A 19 40.94 8.01 -2.82
CA THR A 19 40.25 6.71 -2.77
C THR A 19 39.51 6.52 -1.45
N LEU A 20 40.13 6.87 -0.32
CA LEU A 20 39.49 6.78 1.00
C LEU A 20 38.25 7.67 1.08
N VAL A 21 38.29 8.90 0.56
CA VAL A 21 37.13 9.79 0.49
C VAL A 21 36.01 9.20 -0.38
N ILE A 22 36.35 8.63 -1.54
CA ILE A 22 35.36 8.00 -2.42
C ILE A 22 34.71 6.80 -1.73
N VAL A 23 35.51 5.92 -1.12
CA VAL A 23 35.00 4.74 -0.39
C VAL A 23 34.12 5.16 0.78
N THR A 24 34.55 6.15 1.57
CA THR A 24 33.76 6.67 2.70
C THR A 24 32.45 7.28 2.22
N GLY A 25 32.47 8.05 1.14
CA GLY A 25 31.27 8.61 0.52
C GLY A 25 30.32 7.52 0.00
N ALA A 26 30.85 6.47 -0.60
CA ALA A 26 30.05 5.32 -1.05
C ALA A 26 29.40 4.59 0.13
N VAL A 27 30.14 4.35 1.22
CA VAL A 27 29.59 3.73 2.45
C VAL A 27 28.50 4.62 3.07
N ALA A 28 28.72 5.93 3.17
CA ALA A 28 27.73 6.87 3.68
C ALA A 28 26.44 6.88 2.83
N LEU A 29 26.58 6.82 1.50
CA LEU A 29 25.44 6.71 0.58
C LEU A 29 24.66 5.41 0.81
N CYS A 30 25.35 4.27 0.93
CA CYS A 30 24.71 2.98 1.22
C CYS A 30 23.96 2.99 2.56
N LEU A 31 24.55 3.58 3.60
CA LEU A 31 23.90 3.72 4.90
C LEU A 31 22.66 4.62 4.82
N ALA A 32 22.73 5.72 4.07
CA ALA A 32 21.57 6.59 3.86
C ALA A 32 20.42 5.81 3.21
N VAL A 33 20.67 5.12 2.09
CA VAL A 33 19.64 4.30 1.40
C VAL A 33 19.07 3.22 2.31
N PHE A 34 19.90 2.58 3.14
CA PHE A 34 19.44 1.57 4.08
C PHE A 34 18.52 2.16 5.17
N ILE A 35 18.89 3.33 5.71
CA ILE A 35 18.06 4.05 6.69
C ILE A 35 16.73 4.49 6.07
N GLU A 36 16.73 4.97 4.83
CA GLU A 36 15.49 5.27 4.09
C GLU A 36 14.57 4.04 4.00
N GLY A 37 15.12 2.90 3.59
CA GLY A 37 14.36 1.65 3.46
C GLY A 37 13.70 1.22 4.77
N MET A 38 14.40 1.35 5.90
CA MET A 38 13.84 1.03 7.22
C MET A 38 12.65 1.94 7.58
N HIS A 39 12.72 3.24 7.26
CA HIS A 39 11.65 4.17 7.59
C HIS A 39 10.40 3.99 6.71
N VAL A 40 10.57 3.62 5.43
CA VAL A 40 9.46 3.41 4.50
C VAL A 40 8.56 2.25 4.91
N SER A 41 9.12 1.13 5.38
CA SER A 41 8.32 -0.03 5.79
C SER A 41 7.35 0.30 6.93
N ASN A 42 7.78 1.15 7.87
CA ASN A 42 6.94 1.57 8.99
C ASN A 42 5.77 2.45 8.50
N LEU A 43 6.05 3.38 7.58
CA LEU A 43 5.02 4.26 7.01
C LEU A 43 3.98 3.50 6.19
N TYR A 44 4.40 2.46 5.46
CA TYR A 44 3.49 1.62 4.67
C TYR A 44 2.49 0.85 5.55
N ILE A 45 2.94 0.32 6.69
CA ILE A 45 2.03 -0.35 7.62
C ILE A 45 1.11 0.69 8.27
N LEU A 46 1.68 1.79 8.74
CA LEU A 46 0.96 2.87 9.41
C LEU A 46 -0.22 3.40 8.58
N VAL A 47 -0.03 3.58 7.27
CA VAL A 47 -1.08 4.11 6.39
C VAL A 47 -2.12 3.07 6.00
N THR A 48 -1.74 1.81 5.81
CA THR A 48 -2.66 0.77 5.36
C THR A 48 -3.59 0.41 6.51
N GLU A 49 -3.02 0.09 7.66
CA GLU A 49 -3.77 -0.18 8.89
C GLU A 49 -4.49 1.06 9.42
N GLY A 50 -3.84 2.23 9.39
CA GLY A 50 -4.44 3.46 9.89
C GLY A 50 -5.66 3.90 9.08
N MET A 51 -5.58 3.85 7.75
CA MET A 51 -6.72 4.20 6.90
C MET A 51 -7.85 3.17 7.01
N GLU A 52 -7.53 1.89 7.19
CA GLU A 52 -8.54 0.85 7.45
C GLU A 52 -9.22 1.06 8.81
N ALA A 53 -8.47 1.33 9.87
CA ALA A 53 -9.01 1.65 11.19
C ALA A 53 -9.92 2.89 11.16
N ARG A 54 -9.53 3.91 10.37
CA ARG A 54 -10.37 5.09 10.13
C ARG A 54 -11.68 4.72 9.46
N ALA A 55 -11.64 3.87 8.43
CA ALA A 55 -12.85 3.39 7.75
C ALA A 55 -13.74 2.57 8.71
N GLU A 56 -13.15 1.74 9.57
CA GLU A 56 -13.88 0.99 10.60
C GLU A 56 -14.64 1.91 11.55
N VAL A 57 -14.00 2.98 12.03
CA VAL A 57 -14.66 3.96 12.92
C VAL A 57 -15.84 4.63 12.21
N ILE A 58 -15.68 4.99 10.93
CA ILE A 58 -16.75 5.60 10.12
C ILE A 58 -17.93 4.63 9.92
N PHE A 59 -17.65 3.36 9.63
CA PHE A 59 -18.70 2.39 9.30
C PHE A 59 -19.40 1.80 10.52
N LYS A 60 -18.67 1.54 11.61
CA LYS A 60 -19.20 0.86 12.80
C LYS A 60 -19.48 1.81 13.97
N SER A 61 -19.34 3.13 13.78
CA SER A 61 -19.44 4.12 14.86
C SER A 61 -18.50 3.80 16.03
N GLY A 62 -17.25 3.42 15.71
CA GLY A 62 -16.23 3.10 16.70
C GLY A 62 -15.78 4.33 17.50
N ALA A 63 -15.05 4.12 18.60
CA ALA A 63 -14.50 5.21 19.38
C ALA A 63 -13.33 5.88 18.62
N PRO A 64 -13.39 7.19 18.28
CA PRO A 64 -12.31 7.86 17.57
C PRO A 64 -10.98 7.88 18.35
N LEU A 65 -11.02 7.65 19.66
CA LEU A 65 -9.83 7.63 20.52
C LEU A 65 -8.86 6.48 20.16
N GLU A 66 -9.38 5.35 19.65
CA GLU A 66 -8.55 4.21 19.21
C GLU A 66 -7.64 4.59 18.01
N LEU A 67 -8.03 5.61 17.24
CA LEU A 67 -7.26 6.13 16.10
C LEU A 67 -5.98 6.85 16.53
N THR A 68 -5.84 7.24 17.80
CA THR A 68 -4.62 7.94 18.31
C THR A 68 -3.36 7.08 18.19
N THR A 69 -3.53 5.76 17.98
CA THR A 69 -2.45 4.84 17.64
C THR A 69 -1.84 5.13 16.26
N TYR A 70 -2.64 5.61 15.31
CA TYR A 70 -2.24 5.81 13.91
C TYR A 70 -2.18 7.28 13.51
N PHE A 71 -3.06 8.11 14.07
CA PHE A 71 -3.26 9.51 13.72
C PHE A 71 -2.87 10.44 14.85
N THR A 72 -2.54 11.69 14.51
CA THR A 72 -2.42 12.76 15.51
C THR A 72 -3.80 13.14 16.06
N GLU A 73 -3.85 13.57 17.32
CA GLU A 73 -5.10 14.05 17.94
C GLU A 73 -5.70 15.24 17.18
N GLU A 74 -4.84 16.12 16.65
CA GLU A 74 -5.25 17.24 15.80
C GLU A 74 -5.95 16.75 14.52
N PHE A 75 -5.48 15.67 13.91
CA PHE A 75 -6.15 15.10 12.73
C PHE A 75 -7.52 14.55 13.10
N ILE A 76 -7.60 13.74 14.16
CA ILE A 76 -8.85 13.11 14.62
C ILE A 76 -9.89 14.17 14.97
N SER A 77 -9.48 15.28 15.59
CA SER A 77 -10.39 16.35 16.00
C SER A 77 -10.95 17.15 14.81
N ASN A 78 -10.21 17.22 13.70
CA ASN A 78 -10.57 18.01 12.52
C ASN A 78 -11.17 17.19 11.38
N ASP A 79 -11.16 15.86 11.47
CA ASP A 79 -11.68 14.98 10.43
C ASP A 79 -13.21 14.93 10.46
N ALA A 80 -13.84 15.76 9.62
CA ALA A 80 -15.30 15.85 9.52
C ALA A 80 -15.99 14.54 9.12
N ALA A 81 -15.28 13.57 8.53
CA ALA A 81 -15.90 12.28 8.17
C ALA A 81 -16.08 11.36 9.39
N LEU A 82 -15.28 11.51 10.45
CA LEU A 82 -15.38 10.70 11.67
C LEU A 82 -16.62 11.04 12.50
N TYR A 83 -17.12 12.27 12.37
CA TYR A 83 -18.25 12.80 13.16
C TYR A 83 -19.50 12.96 12.31
N ARG A 84 -19.57 12.29 11.17
CA ARG A 84 -20.74 12.34 10.31
C ARG A 84 -21.56 11.08 10.53
N ASP A 85 -22.86 11.26 10.74
CA ASP A 85 -23.78 10.17 11.09
C ASP A 85 -24.32 9.42 9.85
N ASP A 86 -23.55 9.40 8.74
CA ASP A 86 -23.93 8.81 7.45
C ASP A 86 -24.35 7.33 7.57
N TYR A 87 -23.77 6.61 8.54
CA TYR A 87 -23.97 5.17 8.74
C TYR A 87 -24.71 4.81 10.04
N GLU A 88 -25.16 5.78 10.85
CA GLU A 88 -25.80 5.51 12.16
C GLU A 88 -27.08 4.64 12.04
N GLY A 89 -27.80 4.77 10.92
CA GLY A 89 -28.99 3.98 10.61
C GLY A 89 -28.71 2.54 10.12
N PHE A 90 -27.45 2.13 10.03
CA PHE A 90 -27.04 0.85 9.48
C PHE A 90 -26.16 0.06 10.46
N THR A 91 -26.42 -1.25 10.57
CA THR A 91 -25.50 -2.19 11.22
C THR A 91 -24.58 -2.79 10.16
N VAL A 92 -23.30 -2.40 10.18
CA VAL A 92 -22.28 -2.91 9.26
C VAL A 92 -21.70 -4.22 9.79
N ALA A 93 -22.00 -5.34 9.11
CA ALA A 93 -21.51 -6.66 9.47
C ALA A 93 -20.05 -6.89 9.04
N SER A 94 -19.70 -6.46 7.82
CA SER A 94 -18.35 -6.58 7.28
C SER A 94 -18.10 -5.60 6.14
N PHE A 95 -16.84 -5.22 5.93
CA PHE A 95 -16.43 -4.40 4.79
C PHE A 95 -15.08 -4.92 4.24
N ASP A 96 -14.83 -4.73 2.95
CA ASP A 96 -13.54 -4.99 2.29
C ASP A 96 -12.98 -3.66 1.84
N TYR A 97 -12.13 -3.08 2.68
CA TYR A 97 -11.47 -1.80 2.45
C TYR A 97 -10.03 -2.04 2.01
N ARG A 98 -9.60 -1.37 0.93
CA ARG A 98 -8.28 -1.60 0.34
C ARG A 98 -7.58 -0.28 0.09
N VAL A 99 -6.31 -0.23 0.46
CA VAL A 99 -5.43 0.91 0.28
C VAL A 99 -4.26 0.48 -0.60
N ASP A 100 -4.17 1.05 -1.80
CA ASP A 100 -3.06 0.82 -2.72
C ASP A 100 -2.10 2.01 -2.68
N VAL A 101 -0.86 1.77 -2.25
CA VAL A 101 0.17 2.82 -2.22
C VAL A 101 0.74 3.03 -3.63
N ARG A 102 0.65 4.25 -4.15
CA ARG A 102 1.13 4.64 -5.48
C ARG A 102 2.53 5.21 -5.49
N GLY A 103 2.87 5.96 -4.46
CA GLY A 103 4.17 6.61 -4.36
C GLY A 103 4.40 7.18 -2.98
N PHE A 104 5.67 7.33 -2.62
CA PHE A 104 6.08 7.89 -1.34
C PHE A 104 7.22 8.88 -1.57
N PHE A 105 7.32 9.86 -0.68
CA PHE A 105 8.40 10.83 -0.65
C PHE A 105 8.75 11.16 0.79
N VAL A 106 9.99 10.91 1.17
CA VAL A 106 10.55 11.24 2.48
C VAL A 106 11.97 11.74 2.29
N LEU A 107 12.35 12.75 3.06
CA LEU A 107 13.70 13.30 3.06
C LEU A 107 14.46 12.71 4.27
N PRO A 108 15.77 12.41 4.15
CA PRO A 108 16.50 11.66 5.18
C PRO A 108 16.56 12.33 6.56
N TRP A 109 16.51 13.66 6.58
CA TRP A 109 16.57 14.47 7.79
C TRP A 109 15.21 15.07 8.17
N SER A 110 14.15 14.71 7.45
CA SER A 110 12.82 15.29 7.66
C SER A 110 12.03 14.52 8.71
N GLN A 111 11.32 15.27 9.54
CA GLN A 111 10.27 14.72 10.41
C GLN A 111 8.91 14.68 9.72
N ARG A 112 8.89 14.89 8.41
CA ARG A 112 7.72 14.84 7.54
C ARG A 112 7.96 13.88 6.38
N ALA A 113 6.95 13.09 6.08
CA ALA A 113 6.87 12.27 4.89
C ALA A 113 5.51 12.49 4.21
N THR A 114 5.46 12.25 2.91
CA THR A 114 4.26 12.34 2.10
C THR A 114 4.08 11.06 1.33
N MET A 115 2.85 10.57 1.23
CA MET A 115 2.54 9.38 0.45
C MET A 115 1.23 9.55 -0.32
N VAL A 116 1.17 8.98 -1.51
CA VAL A 116 -0.02 8.98 -2.36
C VAL A 116 -0.62 7.58 -2.30
N VAL A 117 -1.89 7.51 -1.91
CA VAL A 117 -2.66 6.27 -1.79
C VAL A 117 -3.94 6.34 -2.59
N ASP A 118 -4.33 5.23 -3.17
CA ASP A 118 -5.67 5.03 -3.70
C ASP A 118 -6.48 4.24 -2.66
N ASP A 119 -7.56 4.85 -2.20
CA ASP A 119 -8.55 4.26 -1.31
C ASP A 119 -9.70 3.73 -2.16
N LYS A 120 -10.08 2.47 -1.90
CA LYS A 120 -11.26 1.84 -2.48
C LYS A 120 -11.98 0.96 -1.47
N LEU A 121 -13.30 1.00 -1.50
CA LEU A 121 -14.19 0.07 -0.82
C LEU A 121 -14.67 -0.97 -1.85
N ALA A 122 -14.24 -2.22 -1.71
CA ALA A 122 -14.58 -3.29 -2.64
C ALA A 122 -15.94 -3.92 -2.34
N ALA A 123 -16.31 -4.02 -1.06
CA ALA A 123 -17.58 -4.54 -0.62
C ALA A 123 -17.99 -3.94 0.72
N LEU A 124 -19.29 -3.70 0.91
CA LEU A 124 -19.89 -3.27 2.16
C LEU A 124 -21.14 -4.09 2.42
N ASN A 125 -21.14 -4.86 3.51
CA ASN A 125 -22.29 -5.63 3.97
C ASN A 125 -22.88 -4.90 5.17
N ALA A 126 -23.95 -4.14 4.92
CA ALA A 126 -24.67 -3.40 5.94
C ALA A 126 -26.16 -3.70 5.87
N ALA A 127 -26.80 -3.83 7.03
CA ALA A 127 -28.24 -3.98 7.17
C ALA A 127 -28.83 -2.72 7.79
N LEU A 128 -30.06 -2.36 7.39
CA LEU A 128 -30.80 -1.30 8.07
C LEU A 128 -31.08 -1.73 9.50
N ASN A 129 -30.93 -0.79 10.44
CA ASN A 129 -31.39 -1.00 11.81
C ASN A 129 -32.92 -1.10 11.81
N ASP A 130 -33.48 -1.94 12.69
CA ASP A 130 -34.93 -2.10 12.83
C ASP A 130 -35.55 -0.78 13.35
N GLY A 131 -35.94 0.09 12.42
CA GLY A 131 -36.50 1.41 12.65
C GLY A 131 -37.06 1.97 11.34
N GLU A 132 -38.21 2.64 11.43
CA GLU A 132 -39.04 3.12 10.31
C GLU A 132 -38.23 3.69 9.13
N ASN A 133 -38.13 2.89 8.05
CA ASN A 133 -37.77 3.15 6.65
C ASN A 133 -36.90 2.00 6.10
N ALA A 134 -37.51 0.82 5.95
CA ALA A 134 -36.87 -0.44 5.53
C ALA A 134 -36.44 -0.50 4.04
N SER A 135 -36.05 0.62 3.42
CA SER A 135 -35.75 0.65 1.98
C SER A 135 -34.60 1.56 1.55
N ALA A 136 -33.80 2.08 2.47
CA ALA A 136 -32.63 2.90 2.13
C ALA A 136 -31.36 2.03 1.99
N ALA A 137 -30.63 2.19 0.88
CA ALA A 137 -29.30 1.62 0.74
C ALA A 137 -28.28 2.44 1.56
N PRO A 138 -27.20 1.83 2.08
CA PRO A 138 -26.14 2.58 2.75
C PRO A 138 -25.49 3.58 1.77
N PRO A 139 -24.98 4.72 2.26
CA PRO A 139 -24.27 5.69 1.42
C PRO A 139 -23.13 5.04 0.64
N GLU A 140 -22.97 5.43 -0.62
CA GLU A 140 -21.91 4.91 -1.48
C GLU A 140 -20.55 5.54 -1.12
N TRP A 141 -19.55 4.70 -0.88
CA TRP A 141 -18.16 5.16 -0.69
C TRP A 141 -17.51 5.45 -2.04
N THR A 142 -17.26 6.72 -2.34
CA THR A 142 -16.56 7.07 -3.58
C THR A 142 -15.06 6.80 -3.43
N PRO A 143 -14.43 5.97 -4.29
CA PRO A 143 -12.99 5.79 -4.31
C PRO A 143 -12.27 7.13 -4.50
N GLY A 144 -11.08 7.26 -3.91
CA GLY A 144 -10.34 8.51 -3.94
C GLY A 144 -8.84 8.28 -3.91
N ARG A 145 -8.12 9.13 -4.63
CA ARG A 145 -6.67 9.26 -4.48
C ARG A 145 -6.39 10.32 -3.44
N TYR A 146 -5.70 9.95 -2.38
CA TYR A 146 -5.36 10.83 -1.29
C TYR A 146 -3.86 11.03 -1.18
N GLN A 147 -3.47 12.24 -0.82
CA GLN A 147 -2.16 12.53 -0.29
C GLN A 147 -2.23 12.47 1.24
N VAL A 148 -1.42 11.58 1.81
CA VAL A 148 -1.29 11.37 3.25
C VAL A 148 -0.01 12.05 3.71
N ILE A 149 -0.11 12.87 4.75
CA ILE A 149 1.01 13.60 5.35
C ILE A 149 1.33 12.98 6.71
N PHE A 150 2.56 12.53 6.88
CA PHE A 150 3.06 11.95 8.11
C PHE A 150 3.92 12.94 8.85
N THR A 151 3.81 12.94 10.18
CA THR A 151 4.68 13.68 11.07
C THR A 151 5.29 12.73 12.10
N ARG A 152 6.59 12.87 12.34
CA ARG A 152 7.29 12.13 13.37
C ARG A 152 7.26 12.92 14.67
N VAL A 153 6.82 12.27 15.75
CA VAL A 153 6.86 12.83 17.11
C VAL A 153 7.73 11.90 17.95
N GLY A 154 8.93 12.38 18.32
CA GLY A 154 9.95 11.56 18.98
C GLY A 154 10.46 10.44 18.07
N SER A 155 10.15 9.19 18.44
CA SER A 155 10.54 7.98 17.68
C SER A 155 9.41 7.36 16.85
N ARG A 156 8.19 7.90 16.91
CA ARG A 156 7.00 7.33 16.25
C ARG A 156 6.47 8.24 15.17
N TRP A 157 5.99 7.64 14.09
CA TRP A 157 5.30 8.33 12.99
C TRP A 157 3.80 8.28 13.21
N TYR A 158 3.13 9.37 12.84
CA TYR A 158 1.68 9.50 12.88
C TYR A 158 1.18 10.11 11.58
N ILE A 159 -0.03 9.74 11.18
CA ILE A 159 -0.76 10.41 10.11
C ILE A 159 -1.29 11.73 10.67
N SER A 160 -0.86 12.83 10.07
CA SER A 160 -1.17 14.19 10.50
C SER A 160 -2.07 14.96 9.54
N GLY A 161 -2.24 14.46 8.31
CA GLY A 161 -3.05 15.12 7.31
C GLY A 161 -3.46 14.15 6.21
N LEU A 162 -4.64 14.39 5.65
CA LEU A 162 -5.22 13.65 4.54
C LEU A 162 -5.88 14.66 3.60
N SER A 163 -5.48 14.68 2.33
CA SER A 163 -6.06 15.58 1.33
C SER A 163 -6.40 14.82 0.05
N LEU A 164 -7.64 14.97 -0.44
CA LEU A 164 -8.08 14.38 -1.69
C LEU A 164 -7.40 15.06 -2.87
N ILE A 165 -6.71 14.27 -3.71
CA ILE A 165 -6.10 14.72 -4.97
C ILE A 165 -7.09 14.53 -6.12
N GLU A 166 -7.69 13.34 -6.21
CA GLU A 166 -8.51 12.93 -7.35
C GLU A 166 -9.67 12.06 -6.88
N LYS A 167 -10.88 12.36 -7.36
CA LYS A 167 -12.08 11.57 -7.06
C LYS A 167 -12.25 10.49 -8.12
N ASN A 168 -12.50 9.26 -7.68
CA ASN A 168 -12.71 8.07 -8.51
C ASN A 168 -11.57 7.82 -9.53
N PRO A 169 -10.32 7.59 -9.07
CA PRO A 169 -9.21 7.33 -9.95
C PRO A 169 -9.45 6.05 -10.77
N GLU A 170 -9.08 6.06 -12.06
CA GLU A 170 -9.18 4.88 -12.91
C GLU A 170 -8.34 3.73 -12.32
N THR A 171 -9.00 2.62 -12.01
CA THR A 171 -8.31 1.43 -11.54
C THR A 171 -7.75 0.71 -12.77
N ALA A 172 -6.43 0.75 -12.95
CA ALA A 172 -5.78 -0.09 -13.95
C ALA A 172 -6.17 -1.56 -13.70
N VAL A 173 -6.85 -2.16 -14.67
CA VAL A 173 -7.23 -3.58 -14.62
C VAL A 173 -5.95 -4.39 -14.51
N LYS A 174 -5.73 -5.07 -13.38
CA LYS A 174 -4.61 -6.02 -13.26
C LYS A 174 -4.79 -7.04 -14.39
N PRO A 175 -3.79 -7.27 -15.25
CA PRO A 175 -3.94 -8.20 -16.36
C PRO A 175 -4.24 -9.57 -15.78
N THR A 176 -5.47 -10.05 -15.97
CA THR A 176 -5.81 -11.44 -15.72
C THR A 176 -4.93 -12.26 -16.67
N PRO A 177 -4.13 -13.22 -16.17
CA PRO A 177 -3.42 -14.14 -17.05
C PRO A 177 -4.46 -14.82 -17.95
N ASP A 178 -4.30 -14.68 -19.27
CA ASP A 178 -5.21 -15.28 -20.23
C ASP A 178 -4.97 -16.80 -20.24
N LEU A 179 -5.75 -17.51 -19.43
CA LEU A 179 -5.68 -18.98 -19.30
C LEU A 179 -6.04 -19.69 -20.61
N SER A 180 -6.60 -18.98 -21.59
CA SER A 180 -6.83 -19.49 -22.96
C SER A 180 -5.54 -19.85 -23.70
N LEU A 181 -4.39 -19.36 -23.22
CA LEU A 181 -3.06 -19.66 -23.76
C LEU A 181 -2.42 -20.90 -23.12
N LEU A 182 -3.06 -21.53 -22.14
CA LEU A 182 -2.64 -22.83 -21.63
C LEU A 182 -3.08 -23.90 -22.63
N THR A 183 -2.18 -24.27 -23.55
CA THR A 183 -2.37 -25.44 -24.42
C THR A 183 -2.66 -26.67 -23.54
N PRO A 184 -3.76 -27.40 -23.75
CA PRO A 184 -4.02 -28.62 -23.01
C PRO A 184 -2.90 -29.62 -23.26
N ALA A 185 -2.41 -30.25 -22.19
CA ALA A 185 -1.46 -31.35 -22.28
C ALA A 185 -2.04 -32.45 -23.19
N PRO A 186 -1.23 -33.09 -24.07
CA PRO A 186 -1.77 -34.07 -25.00
C PRO A 186 -2.37 -35.25 -24.23
N GLU A 187 -3.69 -35.38 -24.29
CA GLU A 187 -4.41 -36.58 -23.86
C GLU A 187 -3.95 -37.76 -24.71
N ALA A 188 -3.56 -38.86 -24.04
CA ALA A 188 -3.16 -40.10 -24.69
C ALA A 188 -4.32 -40.66 -25.53
N SER A 189 -4.10 -40.82 -26.84
CA SER A 189 -5.05 -41.44 -27.77
C SER A 189 -5.49 -42.84 -27.30
N PRO A 190 -6.79 -43.16 -27.34
CA PRO A 190 -7.25 -44.52 -27.05
C PRO A 190 -6.90 -45.47 -28.21
N THR A 191 -6.20 -46.56 -27.87
CA THR A 191 -5.98 -47.72 -28.75
C THR A 191 -7.31 -48.45 -29.00
N THR A 192 -7.80 -48.40 -30.23
CA THR A 192 -8.94 -49.23 -30.67
C THR A 192 -8.44 -50.62 -31.08
N GLY A 193 -8.82 -51.66 -30.33
CA GLY A 193 -8.49 -53.05 -30.62
C GLY A 193 -9.58 -54.04 -30.21
N ALA A 194 -10.10 -54.76 -31.22
CA ALA A 194 -10.84 -56.03 -31.22
C ALA A 194 -12.31 -56.08 -30.72
N ALA A 195 -13.27 -56.46 -31.58
CA ALA A 195 -13.65 -57.87 -31.84
C ALA A 195 -15.03 -58.05 -32.53
N ALA A 196 -15.08 -59.03 -33.44
CA ALA A 196 -16.18 -59.95 -33.79
C ALA A 196 -17.46 -59.49 -34.56
N SER A 197 -17.67 -60.15 -35.70
CA SER A 197 -18.93 -60.28 -36.48
C SER A 197 -20.05 -60.99 -35.69
N PRO A 198 -21.32 -60.96 -36.19
CA PRO A 198 -21.77 -62.10 -37.00
C PRO A 198 -22.72 -61.79 -38.17
N THR A 199 -22.71 -62.75 -39.10
CA THR A 199 -23.55 -63.03 -40.26
C THR A 199 -25.07 -62.88 -40.06
N GLN A 200 -25.77 -62.36 -41.08
CA GLN A 200 -27.01 -62.93 -41.63
C GLN A 200 -27.45 -62.20 -42.92
N THR A 201 -27.55 -62.96 -44.01
CA THR A 201 -28.33 -62.65 -45.21
C THR A 201 -29.29 -63.83 -45.43
N PRO A 202 -30.52 -63.65 -45.92
CA PRO A 202 -31.37 -64.75 -46.36
C PRO A 202 -30.79 -65.49 -47.57
#